data_AF-A0AAU7CD01-F1
#
_entry.id   AF-A0AAU7CD01-F1
#
_cell.length_a   1.000
_cell.length_b   1.000
_cell.length_c   1.000
_cell.angle_alpha   90.00
_cell.angle_beta   90.00
_cell.angle_gamma   90.00
#
_symmetry.space_group_name_H-M   'P 1'
#
loop_
_entity.id
_entity.type
_entity.pdbx_description
1 polymer ?
#
loop_
_entity_poly.entity_id
_entity_poly.type
_entity_poly.pdbx_seq_one_letter_code
_entity_poly.pdbx_strand_id
1 'polypeptide(L)'
;MWSPISLEELSDQIATSLAQMEDGERLLWDLVRIPPVKWCQHPWGGLGGGFWVVGVIGCQVIWYNDIEHGFNLSGYEEAGTIAKYWCNQDELHHVI
;
A
#
# COMPACT_ATOMS: atom_id res chain seq x y z
N MET A 1 6.49 -12.15 -17.76
CA MET A 1 5.50 -12.69 -16.80
C MET A 1 5.59 -11.81 -15.57
N TRP A 2 4.46 -11.33 -15.04
CA TRP A 2 4.44 -10.48 -13.84
C TRP A 2 4.83 -11.30 -12.59
N SER A 3 5.50 -10.67 -11.63
CA SER A 3 5.84 -11.22 -10.32
C SER A 3 5.50 -10.22 -9.21
N PRO A 4 5.01 -10.66 -8.04
CA PRO A 4 4.77 -9.78 -6.90
C PRO A 4 6.06 -9.09 -6.45
N ILE A 5 5.94 -7.85 -6.00
CA ILE A 5 7.06 -7.13 -5.38
C ILE A 5 7.52 -7.84 -4.10
N SER A 6 8.83 -7.92 -3.89
CA SER A 6 9.40 -8.42 -2.64
C SER A 6 9.23 -7.41 -1.50
N LEU A 7 9.38 -7.88 -0.25
CA LEU A 7 9.34 -6.98 0.91
C LEU A 7 10.51 -5.98 0.92
N GLU A 8 11.67 -6.39 0.40
CA GLU A 8 12.85 -5.54 0.27
C GLU A 8 12.60 -4.40 -0.72
N GLU A 9 12.17 -4.73 -1.94
CA GLU A 9 11.82 -3.72 -2.95
C GLU A 9 10.69 -2.79 -2.48
N LEU A 10 9.68 -3.32 -1.79
CA LEU A 10 8.63 -2.48 -1.20
C LEU A 10 9.20 -1.51 -0.17
N SER A 11 10.15 -1.97 0.65
CA SER A 11 10.79 -1.12 1.66
C SER A 11 11.58 0.01 1.00
N ASP A 12 12.23 -0.25 -0.13
CA ASP A 12 12.94 0.77 -0.91
C ASP A 12 11.98 1.82 -1.50
N GLN A 13 10.80 1.39 -1.99
CA GLN A 13 9.76 2.30 -2.48
C GLN A 13 9.23 3.22 -1.36
N ILE A 14 8.98 2.65 -0.17
CA ILE A 14 8.57 3.42 1.01
C ILE A 14 9.67 4.39 1.41
N ALA A 15 10.94 3.94 1.49
CA ALA A 15 12.06 4.79 1.87
C ALA A 15 12.26 5.97 0.90
N THR A 16 12.08 5.72 -0.40
CA THR A 16 12.13 6.76 -1.44
C THR A 16 11.04 7.80 -1.23
N SER A 17 9.81 7.37 -1.00
CA SER A 17 8.69 8.29 -0.74
C SER A 17 8.87 9.08 0.56
N LEU A 18 9.38 8.43 1.63
CA LEU A 18 9.65 9.10 2.90
C LEU A 18 10.69 10.20 2.75
N ALA A 19 11.65 10.08 1.85
CA ALA A 19 12.63 11.12 1.59
C ALA A 19 12.02 12.40 0.98
N GLN A 20 10.86 12.28 0.30
CA GLN A 20 10.14 13.40 -0.30
C GLN A 20 9.13 14.06 0.66
N MET A 21 8.73 13.37 1.72
CA MET A 21 7.72 13.86 2.65
C MET A 21 8.19 15.04 3.51
N GLU A 22 7.33 16.05 3.64
CA GLU A 22 7.43 17.12 4.62
C GLU A 22 7.08 16.64 6.04
N ASP A 23 7.38 17.46 7.06
CA ASP A 23 7.20 17.08 8.47
C ASP A 23 5.76 16.67 8.81
N GLY A 24 4.77 17.34 8.22
CA GLY A 24 3.36 17.01 8.43
C GLY A 24 2.97 15.64 7.87
N GLU A 25 3.43 15.32 6.66
CA GLU A 25 3.21 14.03 6.00
C GLU A 25 3.93 12.90 6.75
N ARG A 26 5.15 13.15 7.24
CA ARG A 26 5.89 12.18 8.07
C ARG A 26 5.17 11.86 9.37
N LEU A 27 4.65 12.89 10.05
CA LEU A 27 3.86 12.69 11.28
C LEU A 27 2.60 11.87 10.99
N LEU A 28 1.90 12.16 9.90
CA LEU A 28 0.74 11.38 9.50
C LEU A 28 1.14 9.94 9.18
N TRP A 29 2.21 9.72 8.43
CA TRP A 29 2.73 8.38 8.13
C TRP A 29 3.05 7.58 9.38
N ASP A 30 3.73 8.19 10.37
CA ASP A 30 4.08 7.52 11.62
C ASP A 30 2.86 7.10 12.45
N LEU A 31 1.73 7.80 12.32
CA LEU A 31 0.48 7.46 13.00
C LEU A 31 -0.27 6.28 12.35
N VAL A 32 -0.07 6.08 11.05
CA VAL A 32 -0.92 5.19 10.24
C VAL A 32 -0.20 3.94 9.76
N ARG A 33 1.14 3.97 9.72
CA ARG A 33 1.95 2.86 9.23
C ARG A 33 1.79 1.62 10.09
N ILE A 34 1.76 0.48 9.42
CA ILE A 34 1.78 -0.84 10.05
C ILE A 34 2.92 -1.66 9.46
N PRO A 35 3.36 -2.75 10.11
CA PRO A 35 4.22 -3.74 9.46
C PRO A 35 3.57 -4.21 8.16
N PRO A 36 4.30 -4.26 7.02
CA PRO A 36 3.73 -4.70 5.76
C PRO A 36 3.09 -6.08 5.87
N VAL A 37 1.84 -6.20 5.43
CA VAL A 37 1.06 -7.44 5.49
C VAL A 37 0.27 -7.62 4.21
N LYS A 38 0.14 -8.86 3.73
CA LYS A 38 -0.62 -9.16 2.52
C LYS A 38 -2.11 -9.24 2.80
N TRP A 39 -2.91 -8.47 2.06
CA TRP A 39 -4.37 -8.52 2.07
C TRP A 39 -4.90 -8.88 0.68
N CYS A 40 -6.00 -9.63 0.65
CA CYS A 40 -6.64 -10.07 -0.58
C CYS A 40 -7.46 -8.94 -1.21
N GLN A 41 -7.46 -8.86 -2.54
CA GLN A 41 -8.34 -7.97 -3.30
C GLN A 41 -8.91 -8.79 -4.44
N HIS A 42 -10.19 -9.17 -4.40
CA HIS A 42 -10.74 -9.97 -5.51
C HIS A 42 -11.21 -9.09 -6.68
N PRO A 43 -11.01 -9.52 -7.94
CA PRO A 43 -10.43 -10.79 -8.37
C PRO A 43 -8.89 -10.79 -8.55
N TRP A 44 -8.19 -9.69 -8.20
CA TRP A 44 -6.76 -9.49 -8.49
C TRP A 44 -5.83 -9.98 -7.37
N GLY A 45 -4.50 -9.90 -7.58
CA GLY A 45 -3.50 -10.20 -6.54
C GLY A 45 -3.43 -11.65 -6.02
N GLY A 46 -4.35 -12.55 -6.39
CA GLY A 46 -4.44 -13.91 -5.85
C GLY A 46 -3.19 -14.76 -6.12
N LEU A 47 -2.54 -14.58 -7.27
CA LEU A 47 -1.28 -15.25 -7.61
C LEU A 47 -0.11 -14.83 -6.70
N GLY A 48 -0.16 -13.62 -6.14
CA GLY A 48 0.84 -13.08 -5.22
C GLY A 48 0.48 -13.20 -3.74
N GLY A 49 -0.61 -13.89 -3.40
CA GLY A 49 -1.13 -13.95 -2.03
C GLY A 49 -1.77 -12.65 -1.55
N GLY A 50 -2.14 -11.75 -2.48
CA GLY A 50 -2.69 -10.43 -2.21
C GLY A 50 -1.71 -9.28 -2.48
N PHE A 51 -2.11 -8.08 -2.08
CA PHE A 51 -1.29 -6.87 -2.17
C PHE A 51 -0.73 -6.48 -0.81
N TRP A 52 0.38 -5.76 -0.79
CA TRP A 52 0.99 -5.31 0.46
C TRP A 52 0.24 -4.11 1.02
N VAL A 53 -0.35 -4.26 2.20
CA VAL A 53 -0.89 -3.16 3.00
C VAL A 53 0.19 -2.67 3.94
N VAL A 54 0.39 -1.35 3.98
CA VAL A 54 1.49 -0.69 4.71
C VAL A 54 0.99 0.36 5.69
N GLY A 55 -0.29 0.75 5.62
CA GLY A 55 -0.91 1.67 6.57
C GLY A 55 -2.41 1.48 6.69
N VAL A 56 -2.98 1.89 7.83
CA VAL A 56 -4.41 1.82 8.15
C VAL A 56 -4.85 3.15 8.78
N ILE A 57 -5.93 3.73 8.26
CA ILE A 57 -6.50 5.01 8.71
C ILE A 57 -8.02 4.86 8.81
N GLY A 58 -8.56 4.75 10.03
CA GLY A 58 -9.99 4.50 10.22
C GLY A 58 -10.44 3.22 9.51
N CYS A 59 -11.33 3.35 8.52
CA CYS A 59 -11.82 2.24 7.68
C CYS A 59 -11.13 2.17 6.31
N GLN A 60 -9.95 2.76 6.17
CA GLN A 60 -9.16 2.75 4.95
C GLN A 60 -7.80 2.09 5.15
N VAL A 61 -7.28 1.51 4.07
CA VAL A 61 -5.94 0.94 3.98
C VAL A 61 -5.15 1.57 2.86
N ILE A 62 -3.86 1.78 3.13
CA ILE A 62 -2.85 2.17 2.16
C ILE A 62 -2.16 0.89 1.71
N TRP A 63 -2.20 0.62 0.41
CA TRP A 63 -1.68 -0.62 -0.17
C TRP A 63 -0.90 -0.36 -1.43
N TYR A 64 0.11 -1.20 -1.69
CA TYR A 64 0.91 -1.17 -2.91
C TYR A 64 0.36 -2.16 -3.93
N ASN A 65 -0.02 -1.63 -5.09
CA ASN A 65 -0.41 -2.40 -6.25
C ASN A 65 0.84 -2.75 -7.05
N ASP A 66 1.33 -3.98 -6.91
CA ASP A 66 2.51 -4.50 -7.60
C ASP A 66 2.27 -4.88 -9.06
N ILE A 67 1.02 -4.86 -9.54
CA ILE A 67 0.67 -5.02 -10.96
C ILE A 67 0.84 -3.68 -11.68
N GLU A 68 0.41 -2.59 -11.03
CA GLU A 68 0.38 -1.23 -11.60
C GLU A 68 1.55 -0.36 -11.13
N HIS A 69 2.35 -0.86 -10.17
CA HIS A 69 3.50 -0.20 -9.57
C HIS A 69 3.18 1.12 -8.85
N GLY A 70 2.17 1.13 -7.97
CA GLY A 70 1.81 2.34 -7.21
C GLY A 70 1.04 2.09 -5.93
N PHE A 71 1.08 3.07 -5.03
CA PHE A 71 0.31 3.08 -3.79
C PHE A 71 -1.13 3.56 -4.02
N ASN A 72 -2.06 3.01 -3.26
CA ASN A 72 -3.49 3.28 -3.38
C ASN A 72 -4.14 3.33 -1.99
N LEU A 73 -5.23 4.08 -1.89
CA LEU A 73 -6.07 4.13 -0.70
C LEU A 73 -7.40 3.45 -0.99
N SER A 74 -7.85 2.58 -0.11
CA SER A 74 -9.13 1.86 -0.30
C SER A 74 -9.80 1.56 1.01
N GLY A 75 -11.13 1.49 0.99
CA GLY A 75 -11.88 1.03 2.16
C GLY A 75 -11.64 -0.46 2.44
N TYR A 76 -11.90 -0.85 3.68
CA TYR A 76 -12.05 -2.24 4.07
C TYR A 76 -13.19 -2.40 5.08
N GLU A 77 -13.90 -3.52 5.02
CA GLU A 77 -14.94 -3.89 6.01
C GLU A 77 -14.43 -4.95 6.99
N GLU A 78 -13.54 -5.83 6.52
CA GLU A 78 -12.90 -6.89 7.29
C GLU A 78 -11.39 -6.84 7.07
N ALA A 79 -10.62 -6.96 8.15
CA ALA A 79 -9.17 -6.98 8.06
C ALA A 79 -8.70 -8.16 7.20
N GLY A 80 -7.78 -7.90 6.28
CA GLY A 80 -7.32 -8.90 5.31
C GLY A 80 -7.97 -8.78 3.93
N THR A 81 -8.97 -7.92 3.75
CA THR A 81 -9.64 -7.72 2.45
C THR A 81 -9.67 -6.24 2.03
N ILE A 82 -9.23 -5.95 0.81
CA ILE A 82 -9.27 -4.62 0.19
C ILE A 82 -10.55 -4.52 -0.66
N ALA A 83 -11.41 -3.55 -0.38
CA ALA A 83 -12.73 -3.47 -1.00
C ALA A 83 -12.70 -3.03 -2.48
N LYS A 84 -11.91 -2.00 -2.83
CA LYS A 84 -11.88 -1.42 -4.18
C LYS A 84 -10.48 -1.50 -4.78
N TYR A 85 -10.40 -1.95 -6.04
CA TYR A 85 -9.16 -1.93 -6.81
C TYR A 85 -8.95 -0.56 -7.47
N TRP A 86 -7.69 -0.15 -7.56
CA TRP A 86 -7.26 1.05 -8.24
C TRP A 86 -5.95 0.79 -8.98
N CYS A 87 -5.73 1.55 -10.04
CA CYS A 87 -4.57 1.44 -10.92
C CYS A 87 -3.74 2.73 -10.92
N ASN A 88 -3.69 3.43 -9.80
CA ASN A 88 -2.85 4.61 -9.69
C ASN A 88 -1.39 4.20 -9.58
N GLN A 89 -0.52 5.04 -10.14
CA GLN A 89 0.94 4.89 -10.13
C GLN A 89 1.54 5.88 -9.12
N ASP A 90 0.83 6.11 -8.02
CA ASP A 90 1.18 7.10 -7.02
C ASP A 90 2.34 6.59 -6.14
N GLU A 91 3.24 7.50 -5.77
CA GLU A 91 4.17 7.25 -4.68
C GLU A 91 3.45 7.39 -3.32
N LEU A 92 4.02 6.85 -2.25
CA LEU A 92 3.36 6.84 -0.94
C LEU A 92 3.09 8.26 -0.44
N HIS A 93 3.94 9.23 -0.78
CA HIS A 93 3.74 10.62 -0.35
C HIS A 93 2.56 11.31 -1.06
N HIS A 94 2.03 10.78 -2.17
CA HIS A 94 0.81 11.31 -2.80
C HIS A 94 -0.49 10.81 -2.15
N VAL A 95 -0.43 9.73 -1.37
CA VAL A 95 -1.58 9.12 -0.68
C VAL A 95 -1.62 9.39 0.82
N ILE A 96 -0.56 10.00 1.36
CA ILE A 96 -0.47 10.53 2.73
C ILE A 96 -0.84 12.01 2.69
#